data_AF-A0A0F0HBI5-F1
#
_entry.id   AF-A0A0F0HBI5-F1
#
_cell.length_a   1.000
_cell.length_b   1.000
_cell.length_c   1.000
_cell.angle_alpha   90.00
_cell.angle_beta   90.00
_cell.angle_gamma   90.00
#
_symmetry.space_group_name_H-M   'P 1'
#
loop_
_entity.id
_entity.type
_entity.pdbx_description
1 polymer ?
#
loop_
_entity_poly.entity_id
_entity_poly.type
_entity_poly.pdbx_seq_one_letter_code
_entity_poly.pdbx_strand_id
1 'polypeptide(L)'
;MGLRAPGGIEDLDGYWSALVSGTDAVRPIPQARRAPFGEAWDEVPHRGGFLDEVLEFDGPFFGVAPREGRSLDPQHRMLLEVVWEALDDAGIPAGRAAAAATGLYVGITGQDYREWMREGPDSYWATGNGHCFAAGRLAHTLGLTGPAMAVDTACSSSLVAVHLARQALRSGECDIAVAGGVNLVLSPHGTALAARTGALSPDGVCRPFDARANGFTRSEGCGIVVLKRLADAVRDGDRVHAVIHGSAVNHDGRASGFTAPNVLAQTRLVERALAEAGLGPADIGHVEAHGTGTPLGDPIEVEALAAALGRPGGTGAPVLLGSAKANLGHTESAAGVLGLIKAMLSLRHRAVPPVPHFTTLNPRIDLSGTGLRVPTELEPWPAGAGAYAGVSSFGMSGTNAHVVLGAPEPDPAPGAAVPVAGFEVSARTPAALRSYAGRLAARLAGIKDEEYAAFAYTVTHGRTPLAARIRVEASDRHRAAAALAAVAEGLAPPEVREVAADAAPGFADLPRRVVDLPAYPWERRRYAPFDAEHPPAG
;
A
#
# COMPACT_ATOMS: atom_id res chain seq x y z
N MET A 1 -2.65 -6.97 3.32
CA MET A 1 -2.19 -5.67 2.79
C MET A 1 -0.81 -5.38 3.31
N GLY A 2 0.02 -4.66 2.54
CA GLY A 2 1.34 -4.20 2.97
C GLY A 2 1.59 -2.81 2.41
N LEU A 3 2.36 -1.98 3.11
CA LEU A 3 2.71 -0.64 2.63
C LEU A 3 4.05 -0.13 3.16
N ARG A 4 4.62 0.83 2.43
CA ARG A 4 5.68 1.72 2.87
C ARG A 4 5.30 3.13 2.46
N ALA A 5 5.35 4.07 3.40
CA ALA A 5 5.10 5.49 3.15
C ALA A 5 6.12 6.36 3.90
N PRO A 6 6.36 7.62 3.46
CA PRO A 6 7.33 8.51 4.08
C PRO A 6 7.02 8.74 5.57
N GLY A 7 8.03 9.16 6.33
CA GLY A 7 7.91 9.37 7.78
C GLY A 7 8.07 8.09 8.61
N GLY A 8 8.74 7.08 8.06
CA GLY A 8 8.97 5.79 8.76
C GLY A 8 7.72 4.92 8.88
N ILE A 9 6.73 5.13 8.00
CA ILE A 9 5.47 4.40 8.04
C ILE A 9 5.64 3.07 7.31
N GLU A 10 5.63 1.98 8.06
CA GLU A 10 5.84 0.63 7.54
C GLU A 10 4.66 -0.32 7.72
N ASP A 11 3.60 0.10 8.41
CA ASP A 11 2.42 -0.70 8.69
C ASP A 11 1.13 0.13 8.72
N LEU A 12 -0.01 -0.57 8.85
CA LEU A 12 -1.34 0.03 8.84
C LEU A 12 -1.60 0.93 10.04
N ASP A 13 -1.09 0.56 11.23
CA ASP A 13 -1.31 1.30 12.47
C ASP A 13 -0.52 2.61 12.47
N GLY A 14 0.74 2.57 12.04
CA GLY A 14 1.57 3.76 11.82
C GLY A 14 0.97 4.66 10.75
N TYR A 15 0.41 4.08 9.68
CA TYR A 15 -0.25 4.87 8.63
C TYR A 15 -1.50 5.58 9.15
N TRP A 16 -2.37 4.85 9.85
CA TRP A 16 -3.56 5.42 10.48
C TRP A 16 -3.18 6.52 11.49
N SER A 17 -2.20 6.24 12.36
CA SER A 17 -1.71 7.21 13.36
C SER A 17 -1.24 8.50 12.69
N ALA A 18 -0.48 8.43 11.60
CA ALA A 18 0.02 9.60 10.89
C ALA A 18 -1.12 10.39 10.21
N LEU A 19 -2.13 9.70 9.67
CA LEU A 19 -3.29 10.34 9.06
C LEU A 19 -4.12 11.10 10.10
N VAL A 20 -4.45 10.48 11.24
CA VAL A 20 -5.30 11.10 12.27
C VAL A 20 -4.60 12.26 12.98
N SER A 21 -3.28 12.21 13.14
CA SER A 21 -2.51 13.32 13.70
C SER A 21 -2.25 14.45 12.70
N GLY A 22 -2.65 14.30 11.44
CA GLY A 22 -2.40 15.26 10.39
C GLY A 22 -0.91 15.46 10.08
N THR A 23 -0.10 14.41 10.23
CA THR A 23 1.36 14.47 10.04
C THR A 23 1.70 14.84 8.59
N ASP A 24 2.57 15.84 8.42
CA ASP A 24 3.29 16.14 7.18
C ASP A 24 4.59 15.32 7.14
N ALA A 25 4.61 14.30 6.28
CA ALA A 25 5.76 13.42 6.09
C ALA A 25 6.76 13.93 5.04
N VAL A 26 6.51 15.10 4.46
CA VAL A 26 7.42 15.74 3.50
C VAL A 26 8.63 16.34 4.21
N ARG A 27 9.82 15.96 3.76
CA ARG A 27 11.10 16.35 4.35
C ARG A 27 12.09 16.85 3.29
N PRO A 28 13.21 17.49 3.69
CA PRO A 28 14.30 17.77 2.77
C PRO A 28 14.83 16.49 2.11
N ILE A 29 15.41 16.62 0.91
CA ILE A 29 16.03 15.50 0.19
C ILE A 29 17.11 14.83 1.06
N PRO A 30 17.03 13.51 1.33
CA PRO A 30 18.00 12.82 2.18
C PRO A 30 19.43 12.92 1.66
N GLN A 31 20.42 13.00 2.57
CA GLN A 31 21.83 13.07 2.19
C GLN A 31 22.27 11.87 1.33
N ALA A 32 21.74 10.68 1.61
CA ALA A 32 22.01 9.48 0.82
C ALA A 32 21.51 9.57 -0.63
N ARG A 33 20.48 10.39 -0.92
CA ARG A 33 20.00 10.71 -2.28
C ARG A 33 20.81 11.82 -2.93
N ARG A 34 21.29 12.79 -2.14
CA ARG A 34 22.13 13.88 -2.63
C ARG A 34 23.53 13.40 -3.03
N ALA A 35 24.13 12.49 -2.28
CA ALA A 35 25.52 12.07 -2.48
C ALA A 35 25.89 11.68 -3.94
N PRO A 36 25.07 10.95 -4.72
CA PRO A 36 25.41 10.57 -6.09
C PRO A 36 25.23 11.68 -7.13
N PHE A 37 24.43 12.71 -6.86
CA PHE A 37 24.04 13.72 -7.85
C PHE A 37 24.46 15.15 -7.47
N GLY A 38 24.92 15.36 -6.23
CA GLY A 38 25.45 16.64 -5.76
C GLY A 38 24.49 17.81 -5.96
N GLU A 39 25.02 18.87 -6.57
CA GLU A 39 24.34 20.15 -6.82
C GLU A 39 23.16 20.04 -7.81
N ALA A 40 23.00 18.92 -8.55
CA ALA A 40 21.84 18.74 -9.43
C ALA A 40 20.50 18.73 -8.67
N TRP A 41 20.51 18.40 -7.38
CA TRP A 41 19.34 18.52 -6.51
C TRP A 41 19.02 19.96 -6.09
N ASP A 42 19.92 20.91 -6.33
CA ASP A 42 19.71 22.33 -6.03
C ASP A 42 18.95 23.05 -7.16
N GLU A 43 18.81 22.41 -8.33
CA GLU A 43 18.00 22.91 -9.46
C GLU A 43 16.51 22.52 -9.39
N VAL A 44 16.11 21.76 -8.35
CA VAL A 44 14.74 21.23 -8.19
C VAL A 44 14.17 21.59 -6.81
N PRO A 45 12.84 21.55 -6.61
CA PRO A 45 12.25 21.76 -5.28
C PRO A 45 12.91 20.88 -4.21
N HIS A 46 13.31 21.48 -3.09
CA HIS A 46 14.20 20.85 -2.11
C HIS A 46 13.52 19.90 -1.12
N ARG A 47 12.21 19.68 -1.25
CA ARG A 47 11.40 18.87 -0.35
C ARG A 47 10.60 17.82 -1.11
N GLY A 48 10.41 16.67 -0.48
CA GLY A 48 9.65 15.54 -0.99
C GLY A 48 9.30 14.55 0.11
N GLY A 49 8.34 13.66 -0.16
CA GLY A 49 8.12 12.51 0.72
C GLY A 49 9.14 11.43 0.37
N PHE A 50 10.13 11.20 1.23
CA PHE A 50 11.19 10.23 0.98
C PHE A 50 11.15 9.10 2.00
N LEU A 51 11.25 7.87 1.51
CA LEU A 51 11.51 6.69 2.31
C LEU A 51 12.98 6.64 2.73
N ASP A 52 13.24 5.97 3.84
CA ASP A 52 14.59 5.67 4.30
C ASP A 52 15.09 4.36 3.67
N GLU A 53 16.40 4.18 3.63
CA GLU A 53 17.06 2.88 3.37
C GLU A 53 16.61 2.12 2.10
N VAL A 54 16.07 2.78 1.06
CA VAL A 54 15.51 2.05 -0.11
C VAL A 54 16.54 1.23 -0.90
N LEU A 55 17.83 1.47 -0.68
CA LEU A 55 18.90 0.66 -1.30
C LEU A 55 19.14 -0.64 -0.53
N GLU A 56 18.53 -0.81 0.64
CA GLU A 56 18.60 -2.01 1.45
C GLU A 56 17.53 -3.02 1.05
N PHE A 57 17.90 -4.30 1.05
CA PHE A 57 17.03 -5.39 0.63
C PHE A 57 17.52 -6.72 1.19
N ASP A 58 16.62 -7.66 1.51
CA ASP A 58 17.02 -9.02 1.89
C ASP A 58 17.18 -9.94 0.66
N GLY A 59 18.20 -9.65 -0.17
CA GLY A 59 18.46 -10.37 -1.42
C GLY A 59 18.50 -11.90 -1.31
N PRO A 60 19.24 -12.49 -0.34
CA PRO A 60 19.30 -13.95 -0.22
C PRO A 60 17.95 -14.60 0.13
N PHE A 61 16.95 -13.84 0.60
CA PHE A 61 15.65 -14.39 0.97
C PHE A 61 14.86 -14.72 -0.29
N PHE A 62 14.98 -13.84 -1.28
CA PHE A 62 14.34 -13.94 -2.58
C PHE A 62 15.22 -14.61 -3.63
N GLY A 63 16.34 -15.23 -3.23
CA GLY A 63 17.27 -15.90 -4.14
C GLY A 63 18.05 -14.95 -5.06
N VAL A 64 18.14 -13.67 -4.71
CA VAL A 64 18.83 -12.65 -5.52
C VAL A 64 20.32 -12.61 -5.15
N ALA A 65 21.17 -12.94 -6.13
CA ALA A 65 22.62 -12.92 -5.95
C ALA A 65 23.14 -11.49 -5.76
N PRO A 66 24.26 -11.27 -5.05
CA PRO A 66 24.72 -9.92 -4.74
C PRO A 66 24.95 -9.02 -5.96
N ARG A 67 25.49 -9.59 -7.03
CA ARG A 67 25.71 -8.89 -8.31
C ARG A 67 24.40 -8.45 -8.95
N GLU A 68 23.40 -9.33 -9.00
CA GLU A 68 22.08 -8.99 -9.51
C GLU A 68 21.40 -7.95 -8.62
N GLY A 69 21.51 -8.09 -7.30
CA GLY A 69 20.92 -7.17 -6.33
C GLY A 69 21.34 -5.72 -6.55
N ARG A 70 22.60 -5.46 -6.94
CA ARG A 70 23.08 -4.12 -7.31
C ARG A 70 22.40 -3.56 -8.56
N SER A 71 22.13 -4.38 -9.56
CA SER A 71 21.49 -3.95 -10.81
C SER A 71 19.95 -3.92 -10.75
N LEU A 72 19.37 -4.54 -9.73
CA LEU A 72 17.92 -4.61 -9.54
C LEU A 72 17.38 -3.27 -9.04
N ASP A 73 16.39 -2.67 -9.71
CA ASP A 73 15.76 -1.43 -9.26
C ASP A 73 15.22 -1.58 -7.81
N PRO A 74 15.55 -0.66 -6.88
CA PRO A 74 14.96 -0.57 -5.55
C PRO A 74 13.42 -0.72 -5.49
N GLN A 75 12.70 -0.28 -6.53
CA GLN A 75 11.26 -0.47 -6.66
C GLN A 75 10.90 -1.96 -6.74
N HIS A 76 11.65 -2.76 -7.51
CA HIS A 76 11.44 -4.21 -7.62
C HIS A 76 11.76 -4.93 -6.30
N ARG A 77 12.83 -4.48 -5.62
CA ARG A 77 13.24 -4.99 -4.29
C ARG A 77 12.14 -4.76 -3.25
N MET A 78 11.63 -3.53 -3.18
CA MET A 78 10.56 -3.14 -2.26
C MET A 78 9.27 -3.91 -2.55
N LEU A 79 8.91 -4.09 -3.83
CA LEU A 79 7.76 -4.90 -4.20
C LEU A 79 7.88 -6.35 -3.68
N LEU A 80 9.06 -6.97 -3.74
CA LEU A 80 9.26 -8.34 -3.23
C LEU A 80 8.94 -8.44 -1.74
N GLU A 81 9.44 -7.50 -0.93
CA GLU A 81 9.18 -7.45 0.51
C GLU A 81 7.71 -7.11 0.81
N VAL A 82 7.14 -6.09 0.18
CA VAL A 82 5.78 -5.62 0.49
C VAL A 82 4.69 -6.57 -0.03
N VAL A 83 4.92 -7.25 -1.16
CA VAL A 83 4.01 -8.33 -1.62
C VAL A 83 4.06 -9.51 -0.65
N TRP A 84 5.25 -9.89 -0.17
CA TRP A 84 5.36 -10.93 0.85
C TRP A 84 4.58 -10.57 2.11
N GLU A 85 4.78 -9.35 2.64
CA GLU A 85 4.05 -8.83 3.80
C GLU A 85 2.54 -8.79 3.58
N ALA A 86 2.09 -8.44 2.36
CA ALA A 86 0.68 -8.38 2.05
C ALA A 86 0.02 -9.77 2.04
N LEU A 87 0.73 -10.80 1.58
CA LEU A 87 0.30 -12.21 1.63
C LEU A 87 0.29 -12.73 3.07
N ASP A 88 1.30 -12.38 3.84
CA ASP A 88 1.45 -12.66 5.26
C ASP A 88 0.30 -12.06 6.10
N ASP A 89 -0.08 -10.80 5.83
CA ASP A 89 -1.24 -10.14 6.44
C ASP A 89 -2.57 -10.80 6.04
N ALA A 90 -2.65 -11.33 4.82
CA ALA A 90 -3.81 -12.07 4.33
C ALA A 90 -3.91 -13.50 4.91
N GLY A 91 -2.86 -13.99 5.58
CA GLY A 91 -2.79 -15.38 6.03
C GLY A 91 -2.77 -16.37 4.85
N ILE A 92 -2.10 -16.00 3.77
CA ILE A 92 -1.93 -16.79 2.55
C ILE A 92 -0.43 -17.08 2.36
N PRO A 93 0.06 -18.25 2.83
CA PRO A 93 1.43 -18.67 2.58
C PRO A 93 1.77 -18.70 1.09
N ALA A 94 3.03 -18.43 0.73
CA ALA A 94 3.49 -18.39 -0.65
C ALA A 94 3.14 -19.68 -1.43
N GLY A 95 3.27 -20.86 -0.79
CA GLY A 95 2.90 -22.13 -1.41
C GLY A 95 1.40 -22.23 -1.77
N ARG A 96 0.51 -21.63 -0.97
CA ARG A 96 -0.93 -21.56 -1.27
C ARG A 96 -1.22 -20.56 -2.39
N ALA A 97 -0.51 -19.43 -2.42
CA ALA A 97 -0.61 -18.49 -3.53
C ALA A 97 -0.10 -19.11 -4.85
N ALA A 98 0.98 -19.89 -4.81
CA ALA A 98 1.53 -20.58 -5.98
C ALA A 98 0.60 -21.69 -6.51
N ALA A 99 -0.06 -22.41 -5.60
CA ALA A 99 -1.01 -23.47 -5.95
C ALA A 99 -2.33 -22.94 -6.52
N ALA A 100 -2.69 -21.70 -6.22
CA ALA A 100 -3.83 -21.01 -6.81
C ALA A 100 -3.43 -20.33 -8.13
N ALA A 101 -4.40 -20.10 -9.01
CA ALA A 101 -4.22 -19.17 -10.12
C ALA A 101 -4.15 -17.75 -9.56
N THR A 102 -2.97 -17.32 -9.08
CA THR A 102 -2.78 -16.00 -8.48
C THR A 102 -2.30 -15.00 -9.52
N GLY A 103 -3.09 -13.95 -9.76
CA GLY A 103 -2.73 -12.84 -10.64
C GLY A 103 -1.97 -11.72 -9.91
N LEU A 104 -1.21 -10.93 -10.66
CA LEU A 104 -0.36 -9.85 -10.18
C LEU A 104 -0.47 -8.61 -11.08
N TYR A 105 -0.84 -7.48 -10.49
CA TYR A 105 -1.07 -6.22 -11.19
C TYR A 105 -0.34 -5.09 -10.46
N VAL A 106 0.74 -4.58 -11.04
CA VAL A 106 1.62 -3.62 -10.36
C VAL A 106 1.69 -2.30 -11.12
N GLY A 107 1.22 -1.24 -10.48
CA GLY A 107 1.42 0.13 -10.95
C GLY A 107 2.86 0.58 -10.75
N ILE A 108 3.58 0.87 -11.83
CA ILE A 108 4.98 1.32 -11.78
C ILE A 108 5.30 2.16 -13.02
N THR A 109 5.95 3.31 -12.82
CA THR A 109 6.17 4.30 -13.90
C THR A 109 7.58 4.90 -13.89
N GLY A 110 8.17 5.15 -12.71
CA GLY A 110 9.52 5.71 -12.58
C GLY A 110 10.61 4.78 -13.13
N GLN A 111 11.67 5.37 -13.69
CA GLN A 111 12.82 4.69 -14.30
C GLN A 111 14.16 5.31 -13.85
N ASP A 112 14.15 6.06 -12.75
CA ASP A 112 15.33 6.79 -12.24
C ASP A 112 16.55 5.89 -12.04
N TYR A 113 16.37 4.67 -11.53
CA TYR A 113 17.50 3.74 -11.31
C TYR A 113 18.11 3.24 -12.63
N ARG A 114 17.26 2.99 -13.63
CA ARG A 114 17.67 2.60 -14.98
C ARG A 114 18.57 3.66 -15.61
N GLU A 115 18.16 4.92 -15.48
CA GLU A 115 18.92 6.07 -15.97
C GLU A 115 20.24 6.23 -15.22
N TRP A 116 20.21 6.09 -13.88
CA TRP A 116 21.40 6.16 -13.05
C TRP A 116 22.46 5.12 -13.46
N MET A 117 22.05 3.91 -13.84
CA MET A 117 22.98 2.86 -14.25
C MET A 117 23.37 2.88 -15.75
N ARG A 118 22.91 3.86 -16.52
CA ARG A 118 23.04 3.86 -17.98
C ARG A 118 24.50 3.87 -18.47
N GLU A 119 25.41 4.49 -17.72
CA GLU A 119 26.82 4.63 -18.10
C GLU A 119 27.67 3.38 -17.79
N GLY A 120 27.08 2.31 -17.23
CA GLY A 120 27.80 1.06 -16.94
C GLY A 120 26.87 -0.16 -16.81
N PRO A 121 26.05 -0.48 -17.83
CA PRO A 121 25.07 -1.56 -17.74
C PRO A 121 25.77 -2.92 -17.70
N ASP A 122 25.41 -3.77 -16.75
CA ASP A 122 25.81 -5.17 -16.73
C ASP A 122 24.73 -6.09 -17.30
N SER A 123 24.97 -7.41 -17.26
CA SER A 123 24.02 -8.41 -17.78
C SER A 123 22.64 -8.39 -17.11
N TYR A 124 22.52 -7.82 -15.91
CA TYR A 124 21.26 -7.71 -15.17
C TYR A 124 20.56 -6.36 -15.38
N TRP A 125 21.17 -5.41 -16.10
CA TRP A 125 20.59 -4.08 -16.27
C TRP A 125 19.17 -4.13 -16.86
N ALA A 126 18.95 -4.90 -17.94
CA ALA A 126 17.65 -4.98 -18.58
C ALA A 126 16.60 -5.65 -17.68
N THR A 127 16.91 -6.81 -17.11
CA THR A 127 16.00 -7.59 -16.24
C THR A 127 15.84 -6.99 -14.84
N GLY A 128 16.75 -6.12 -14.43
CA GLY A 128 16.72 -5.41 -13.17
C GLY A 128 15.85 -4.16 -13.19
N ASN A 129 15.59 -3.56 -14.37
CA ASN A 129 15.00 -2.22 -14.48
C ASN A 129 13.77 -2.12 -15.38
N GLY A 130 13.54 -3.09 -16.28
CA GLY A 130 12.32 -3.09 -17.09
C GLY A 130 11.09 -3.34 -16.23
N HIS A 131 10.05 -2.51 -16.36
CA HIS A 131 8.81 -2.63 -15.58
C HIS A 131 8.13 -3.99 -15.75
N CYS A 132 8.16 -4.58 -16.95
CA CYS A 132 7.63 -5.93 -17.17
C CYS A 132 8.33 -7.00 -16.31
N PHE A 133 9.63 -6.82 -16.05
CA PHE A 133 10.38 -7.70 -15.17
C PHE A 133 10.04 -7.49 -13.69
N ALA A 134 9.49 -6.33 -13.28
CA ALA A 134 8.97 -6.15 -11.92
C ALA A 134 7.88 -7.19 -11.61
N ALA A 135 6.86 -7.25 -12.47
CA ALA A 135 5.76 -8.19 -12.34
C ALA A 135 6.22 -9.64 -12.61
N GLY A 136 7.02 -9.86 -13.66
CA GLY A 136 7.54 -11.19 -13.99
C GLY A 136 8.40 -11.79 -12.88
N ARG A 137 9.23 -10.98 -12.22
CA ARG A 137 10.09 -11.42 -11.10
C ARG A 137 9.28 -11.81 -9.88
N LEU A 138 8.28 -11.02 -9.51
CA LEU A 138 7.37 -11.36 -8.41
C LEU A 138 6.66 -12.70 -8.67
N ALA A 139 6.12 -12.87 -9.88
CA ALA A 139 5.48 -14.12 -10.28
C ALA A 139 6.47 -15.30 -10.24
N HIS A 140 7.68 -15.12 -10.77
CA HIS A 140 8.73 -16.15 -10.75
C HIS A 140 9.15 -16.53 -9.32
N THR A 141 9.46 -15.55 -8.47
CA THR A 141 9.95 -15.77 -7.11
C THR A 141 8.91 -16.45 -6.22
N LEU A 142 7.62 -16.15 -6.41
CA LEU A 142 6.52 -16.71 -5.62
C LEU A 142 5.85 -17.92 -6.30
N GLY A 143 6.28 -18.32 -7.50
CA GLY A 143 5.69 -19.42 -8.27
C GLY A 143 4.24 -19.17 -8.72
N LEU A 144 3.87 -17.92 -8.97
CA LEU A 144 2.50 -17.55 -9.36
C LEU A 144 2.26 -17.82 -10.85
N THR A 145 1.06 -18.29 -11.18
CA THR A 145 0.70 -18.77 -12.52
C THR A 145 -0.44 -18.00 -13.19
N GLY A 146 -1.07 -17.04 -12.49
CA GLY A 146 -2.08 -16.15 -13.07
C GLY A 146 -1.46 -15.02 -13.90
N PRO A 147 -2.29 -14.07 -14.40
CA PRO A 147 -1.80 -12.93 -15.18
C PRO A 147 -0.79 -12.11 -14.37
N ALA A 148 0.34 -11.72 -14.97
CA ALA A 148 1.36 -10.89 -14.31
C ALA A 148 1.67 -9.67 -15.18
N MET A 149 1.31 -8.47 -14.70
CA MET A 149 1.34 -7.24 -15.49
C MET A 149 1.92 -6.07 -14.72
N ALA A 150 2.78 -5.33 -15.39
CA ALA A 150 3.10 -3.96 -15.02
C ALA A 150 2.12 -3.01 -15.72
N VAL A 151 1.61 -2.03 -14.97
CA VAL A 151 0.60 -1.06 -15.41
C VAL A 151 1.20 0.33 -15.29
N ASP A 152 1.27 1.05 -16.42
CA ASP A 152 1.66 2.46 -16.46
C ASP A 152 0.52 3.28 -17.06
N THR A 153 -0.21 3.95 -16.17
CA THR A 153 -1.19 4.99 -16.52
C THR A 153 -0.88 6.27 -15.74
N ALA A 154 0.41 6.57 -15.53
CA ALA A 154 0.88 7.65 -14.67
C ALA A 154 0.31 7.53 -13.24
N CYS A 155 -0.23 8.63 -12.68
CA CYS A 155 -0.69 8.70 -11.28
C CYS A 155 -1.86 7.76 -10.94
N SER A 156 -2.61 7.27 -11.93
CA SER A 156 -3.71 6.32 -11.73
C SER A 156 -3.28 4.84 -11.72
N SER A 157 -2.00 4.55 -11.98
CA SER A 157 -1.48 3.19 -12.24
C SER A 157 -1.91 2.15 -11.22
N SER A 158 -1.72 2.40 -9.92
CA SER A 158 -2.10 1.43 -8.88
C SER A 158 -3.60 1.22 -8.73
N LEU A 159 -4.43 2.25 -8.98
CA LEU A 159 -5.88 2.10 -8.89
C LEU A 159 -6.45 1.41 -10.14
N VAL A 160 -5.83 1.63 -11.31
CA VAL A 160 -6.09 0.83 -12.52
C VAL A 160 -5.67 -0.62 -12.30
N ALA A 161 -4.53 -0.88 -11.67
CA ALA A 161 -4.09 -2.23 -11.32
C ALA A 161 -5.11 -2.95 -10.41
N VAL A 162 -5.66 -2.25 -9.40
CA VAL A 162 -6.76 -2.77 -8.55
C VAL A 162 -8.03 -3.04 -9.37
N HIS A 163 -8.39 -2.17 -10.31
CA HIS A 163 -9.52 -2.40 -11.21
C HIS A 163 -9.32 -3.67 -12.06
N LEU A 164 -8.16 -3.83 -12.70
CA LEU A 164 -7.83 -5.00 -13.52
C LEU A 164 -7.85 -6.29 -12.70
N ALA A 165 -7.26 -6.26 -11.49
CA ALA A 165 -7.29 -7.38 -10.56
C ALA A 165 -8.73 -7.79 -10.18
N ARG A 166 -9.61 -6.81 -9.92
CA ARG A 166 -11.03 -7.09 -9.68
C ARG A 166 -11.71 -7.70 -10.91
N GLN A 167 -11.43 -7.21 -12.11
CA GLN A 167 -12.02 -7.78 -13.33
C GLN A 167 -11.57 -9.22 -13.55
N ALA A 168 -10.28 -9.52 -13.37
CA ALA A 168 -9.74 -10.87 -13.51
C ALA A 168 -10.34 -11.87 -12.50
N LEU A 169 -10.56 -11.44 -11.25
CA LEU A 169 -11.27 -12.25 -10.25
C LEU A 169 -12.72 -12.52 -10.67
N ARG A 170 -13.40 -11.54 -11.28
CA ARG A 170 -14.80 -11.68 -11.73
C ARG A 170 -14.95 -12.50 -13.00
N SER A 171 -13.99 -12.42 -13.92
CA SER A 171 -13.96 -13.22 -15.14
C SER A 171 -13.47 -14.65 -14.90
N GLY A 172 -12.85 -14.92 -13.73
CA GLY A 172 -12.29 -16.23 -13.39
C GLY A 172 -10.89 -16.48 -13.98
N GLU A 173 -10.19 -15.42 -14.41
CA GLU A 173 -8.79 -15.51 -14.84
C GLU A 173 -7.82 -15.77 -13.68
N CYS A 174 -8.24 -15.46 -12.45
CA CYS A 174 -7.53 -15.79 -11.23
C CYS A 174 -8.49 -16.04 -10.04
N ASP A 175 -7.98 -16.69 -9.00
CA ASP A 175 -8.69 -16.95 -7.74
C ASP A 175 -8.23 -16.04 -6.60
N ILE A 176 -6.98 -15.58 -6.70
CA ILE A 176 -6.34 -14.60 -5.85
C ILE A 176 -5.74 -13.55 -6.77
N ALA A 177 -5.81 -12.28 -6.40
CA ALA A 177 -5.11 -11.22 -7.12
C ALA A 177 -4.31 -10.34 -6.16
N VAL A 178 -3.05 -10.12 -6.48
CA VAL A 178 -2.19 -9.14 -5.80
C VAL A 178 -2.16 -7.88 -6.65
N ALA A 179 -2.55 -6.75 -6.08
CA ALA A 179 -2.64 -5.48 -6.80
C ALA A 179 -2.08 -4.32 -5.99
N GLY A 180 -1.48 -3.35 -6.66
CA GLY A 180 -0.98 -2.16 -5.99
C GLY A 180 -0.01 -1.37 -6.84
N GLY A 181 0.97 -0.72 -6.22
CA GLY A 181 2.00 0.01 -6.95
C GLY A 181 3.14 0.50 -6.07
N VAL A 182 4.20 0.95 -6.74
CA VAL A 182 5.42 1.46 -6.11
C VAL A 182 5.92 2.68 -6.87
N ASN A 183 6.46 3.64 -6.14
CA ASN A 183 7.18 4.78 -6.68
C ASN A 183 8.40 5.12 -5.82
N LEU A 184 9.53 5.41 -6.45
CA LEU A 184 10.72 5.94 -5.79
C LEU A 184 11.29 7.14 -6.56
N VAL A 185 11.86 8.09 -5.84
CA VAL A 185 12.46 9.32 -6.38
C VAL A 185 13.96 9.23 -6.12
N LEU A 186 14.67 8.66 -7.09
CA LEU A 186 16.08 8.29 -6.93
C LEU A 186 17.03 9.30 -7.58
N SER A 187 16.54 10.09 -8.54
CA SER A 187 17.31 11.06 -9.33
C SER A 187 16.63 12.43 -9.39
N PRO A 188 17.40 13.54 -9.48
CA PRO A 188 16.82 14.88 -9.65
C PRO A 188 16.20 15.08 -11.04
N HIS A 189 16.57 14.29 -12.06
CA HIS A 189 16.18 14.53 -13.45
C HIS A 189 14.67 14.50 -13.67
N GLY A 190 13.97 13.48 -13.16
CA GLY A 190 12.51 13.40 -13.24
C GLY A 190 11.82 14.56 -12.53
N THR A 191 12.37 15.01 -11.39
CA THR A 191 11.85 16.16 -10.65
C THR A 191 12.07 17.46 -11.44
N ALA A 192 13.21 17.64 -12.10
CA ALA A 192 13.50 18.80 -12.93
C ALA A 192 12.55 18.88 -14.14
N LEU A 193 12.26 17.74 -14.78
CA LEU A 193 11.29 17.67 -15.87
C LEU A 193 9.88 17.99 -15.38
N ALA A 194 9.46 17.43 -14.25
CA ALA A 194 8.18 17.75 -13.64
C ALA A 194 8.06 19.23 -13.26
N ALA A 195 9.13 19.85 -12.72
CA ALA A 195 9.15 21.28 -12.40
C ALA A 195 8.89 22.16 -13.63
N ARG A 196 9.45 21.79 -14.80
CA ARG A 196 9.25 22.52 -16.06
C ARG A 196 7.80 22.49 -16.57
N THR A 197 6.98 21.53 -16.13
CA THR A 197 5.55 21.51 -16.46
C THR A 197 4.73 22.53 -15.67
N GLY A 198 5.31 23.12 -14.61
CA GLY A 198 4.60 24.00 -13.69
C GLY A 198 3.66 23.27 -12.72
N ALA A 199 3.69 21.92 -12.69
CA ALA A 199 2.81 21.13 -11.83
C ALA A 199 3.32 20.95 -10.39
N LEU A 200 4.61 21.21 -10.15
CA LEU A 200 5.20 21.09 -8.82
C LEU A 200 4.97 22.34 -7.96
N SER A 201 4.65 22.11 -6.69
CA SER A 201 4.58 23.16 -5.68
C SER A 201 5.98 23.74 -5.41
N PRO A 202 6.18 25.07 -5.54
CA PRO A 202 7.48 25.69 -5.28
C PRO A 202 7.98 25.55 -3.84
N ASP A 203 7.07 25.44 -2.87
CA ASP A 203 7.39 25.29 -1.45
C ASP A 203 7.36 23.84 -0.96
N GLY A 204 7.10 22.90 -1.88
CA GLY A 204 7.13 21.48 -1.61
C GLY A 204 6.04 21.01 -0.65
N VAL A 205 4.83 21.56 -0.72
CA VAL A 205 3.68 21.04 0.03
C VAL A 205 2.45 20.87 -0.87
N CYS A 206 1.78 19.73 -0.76
CA CYS A 206 0.47 19.51 -1.38
C CYS A 206 -0.63 20.14 -0.51
N ARG A 207 -1.43 21.05 -1.07
CA ARG A 207 -2.54 21.72 -0.36
C ARG A 207 -3.87 21.49 -1.05
N PRO A 208 -4.38 20.25 -1.07
CA PRO A 208 -5.63 19.94 -1.75
C PRO A 208 -6.76 20.85 -1.26
N PHE A 209 -7.48 21.43 -2.22
CA PHE A 209 -8.66 22.29 -2.06
C PHE A 209 -8.42 23.66 -1.42
N ASP A 210 -7.21 23.96 -0.94
CA ASP A 210 -6.90 25.22 -0.27
C ASP A 210 -6.65 26.36 -1.27
N ALA A 211 -6.92 27.61 -0.87
CA ALA A 211 -6.65 28.80 -1.67
C ALA A 211 -5.17 28.99 -2.04
N ARG A 212 -4.26 28.37 -1.28
CA ARG A 212 -2.81 28.38 -1.53
C ARG A 212 -2.34 27.19 -2.37
N ALA A 213 -3.24 26.35 -2.87
CA ALA A 213 -2.93 25.28 -3.81
C ALA A 213 -2.10 25.83 -4.99
N ASN A 214 -0.86 25.37 -5.13
CA ASN A 214 0.12 25.89 -6.09
C ASN A 214 0.91 24.77 -6.79
N GLY A 215 0.45 23.53 -6.71
CA GLY A 215 1.11 22.36 -7.27
C GLY A 215 1.20 21.20 -6.28
N PHE A 216 1.78 20.09 -6.72
CA PHE A 216 2.03 18.93 -5.88
C PHE A 216 3.51 18.76 -5.55
N THR A 217 3.81 17.92 -4.57
CA THR A 217 5.17 17.55 -4.17
C THR A 217 5.39 16.09 -4.46
N ARG A 218 6.48 15.73 -5.14
CA ARG A 218 6.79 14.33 -5.44
C ARG A 218 7.05 13.55 -4.15
N SER A 219 6.69 12.27 -4.16
CA SER A 219 6.83 11.39 -3.01
C SER A 219 7.08 9.94 -3.40
N GLU A 220 7.68 9.20 -2.47
CA GLU A 220 7.98 7.78 -2.55
C GLU A 220 6.93 6.97 -1.80
N GLY A 221 6.67 5.74 -2.24
CA GLY A 221 5.74 4.88 -1.53
C GLY A 221 5.52 3.54 -2.22
N CYS A 222 5.05 2.56 -1.46
CA CYS A 222 4.60 1.27 -1.97
C CYS A 222 3.33 0.87 -1.22
N GLY A 223 2.36 0.32 -1.93
CA GLY A 223 1.18 -0.26 -1.32
C GLY A 223 0.72 -1.48 -2.11
N ILE A 224 0.33 -2.54 -1.40
CA ILE A 224 -0.14 -3.80 -1.97
C ILE A 224 -1.38 -4.27 -1.22
N VAL A 225 -2.41 -4.65 -1.99
CA VAL A 225 -3.61 -5.32 -1.50
C VAL A 225 -3.72 -6.72 -2.10
N VAL A 226 -4.26 -7.65 -1.32
CA VAL A 226 -4.58 -9.02 -1.77
C VAL A 226 -6.09 -9.11 -1.86
N LEU A 227 -6.58 -9.52 -3.02
CA LEU A 227 -7.99 -9.53 -3.39
C LEU A 227 -8.44 -10.97 -3.67
N LYS A 228 -9.66 -11.26 -3.24
CA LYS A 228 -10.42 -12.48 -3.57
C LYS A 228 -11.86 -12.10 -3.82
N ARG A 229 -12.62 -12.98 -4.50
CA ARG A 229 -14.08 -12.88 -4.50
C ARG A 229 -14.58 -13.02 -3.06
N LEU A 230 -15.54 -12.20 -2.64
CA LEU A 230 -16.03 -12.19 -1.25
C LEU A 230 -16.51 -13.59 -0.81
N ALA A 231 -17.23 -14.30 -1.67
CA ALA A 231 -17.67 -15.67 -1.40
C ALA A 231 -16.51 -16.64 -1.13
N ASP A 232 -15.39 -16.49 -1.85
CA ASP A 232 -14.20 -17.32 -1.63
C ASP A 232 -13.42 -16.89 -0.39
N ALA A 233 -13.42 -15.61 -0.03
CA ALA A 233 -12.82 -15.13 1.22
C ALA A 233 -13.60 -15.67 2.43
N VAL A 234 -14.93 -15.60 2.39
CA VAL A 234 -15.82 -16.14 3.43
C VAL A 234 -15.70 -17.65 3.54
N ARG A 235 -15.77 -18.38 2.41
CA ARG A 235 -15.59 -19.85 2.38
C ARG A 235 -14.27 -20.26 3.01
N ASP A 236 -13.21 -19.51 2.71
CA ASP A 236 -11.88 -19.83 3.18
C ASP A 236 -11.59 -19.26 4.57
N GLY A 237 -12.53 -18.57 5.24
CA GLY A 237 -12.29 -17.98 6.56
C GLY A 237 -11.18 -16.92 6.56
N ASP A 238 -11.04 -16.18 5.47
CA ASP A 238 -10.09 -15.09 5.35
C ASP A 238 -10.60 -13.84 6.08
N ARG A 239 -9.68 -13.08 6.66
CA ARG A 239 -10.02 -11.78 7.23
C ARG A 239 -10.29 -10.77 6.13
N VAL A 240 -11.51 -10.24 6.08
CA VAL A 240 -11.92 -9.23 5.09
C VAL A 240 -11.73 -7.84 5.67
N HIS A 241 -10.87 -7.03 5.06
CA HIS A 241 -10.63 -5.65 5.50
C HIS A 241 -11.66 -4.65 4.95
N ALA A 242 -12.11 -4.86 3.70
CA ALA A 242 -13.14 -4.08 3.02
C ALA A 242 -13.67 -4.85 1.81
N VAL A 243 -14.79 -4.40 1.25
CA VAL A 243 -15.38 -4.95 0.02
C VAL A 243 -15.35 -3.91 -1.09
N ILE A 244 -14.86 -4.28 -2.28
CA ILE A 244 -14.95 -3.44 -3.48
C ILE A 244 -16.27 -3.71 -4.20
N HIS A 245 -17.22 -2.78 -4.08
CA HIS A 245 -18.55 -2.92 -4.68
C HIS A 245 -18.54 -2.59 -6.18
N GLY A 246 -17.80 -1.55 -6.58
CA GLY A 246 -17.70 -1.12 -7.97
C GLY A 246 -16.34 -0.49 -8.27
N SER A 247 -15.91 -0.55 -9.54
CA SER A 247 -14.77 0.21 -10.03
C SER A 247 -14.87 0.51 -11.51
N ALA A 248 -14.45 1.71 -11.91
CA ALA A 248 -14.46 2.15 -13.29
C ALA A 248 -13.09 2.73 -13.70
N VAL A 249 -12.78 2.61 -14.99
CA VAL A 249 -11.64 3.27 -15.65
C VAL A 249 -12.14 3.93 -16.93
N ASN A 250 -11.70 5.16 -17.20
CA ASN A 250 -11.98 5.85 -18.47
C ASN A 250 -10.82 6.77 -18.87
N HIS A 251 -11.03 7.57 -19.92
CA HIS A 251 -10.07 8.59 -20.36
C HIS A 251 -10.75 9.95 -20.50
N ASP A 252 -10.00 11.02 -20.26
CA ASP A 252 -10.44 12.40 -20.45
C ASP A 252 -10.82 12.76 -21.90
N GLY A 253 -10.50 11.89 -22.86
CA GLY A 253 -10.66 12.14 -24.29
C GLY A 253 -9.96 13.43 -24.73
N ARG A 254 -10.62 14.22 -25.58
CA ARG A 254 -10.12 15.52 -26.01
C ARG A 254 -10.56 16.60 -25.03
N ALA A 255 -9.61 17.07 -24.22
CA ALA A 255 -9.76 18.18 -23.27
C ALA A 255 -9.13 19.49 -23.81
N SER A 256 -9.05 20.53 -22.99
CA SER A 256 -8.47 21.84 -23.34
C SER A 256 -6.94 21.80 -23.59
N GLY A 257 -6.28 20.75 -23.11
CA GLY A 257 -4.88 20.42 -23.37
C GLY A 257 -4.64 18.93 -23.16
N PHE A 258 -3.51 18.41 -23.64
CA PHE A 258 -3.22 16.96 -23.55
C PHE A 258 -3.21 16.44 -22.11
N THR A 259 -2.69 17.22 -21.17
CA THR A 259 -2.60 16.87 -19.75
C THR A 259 -3.68 17.56 -18.89
N ALA A 260 -4.67 18.21 -19.52
CA ALA A 260 -5.71 18.93 -18.80
C ALA A 260 -6.83 17.98 -18.38
N PRO A 261 -7.26 17.99 -17.10
CA PRO A 261 -8.33 17.13 -16.63
C PRO A 261 -9.69 17.53 -17.23
N ASN A 262 -10.65 16.60 -17.21
CA ASN A 262 -11.97 16.80 -17.81
C ASN A 262 -13.11 16.49 -16.83
N VAL A 263 -13.86 17.52 -16.43
CA VAL A 263 -15.02 17.42 -15.51
C VAL A 263 -16.00 16.33 -15.95
N LEU A 264 -16.43 16.34 -17.22
CA LEU A 264 -17.43 15.38 -17.73
C LEU A 264 -16.92 13.94 -17.72
N ALA A 265 -15.62 13.74 -17.96
CA ALA A 265 -15.03 12.40 -17.90
C ALA A 265 -14.98 11.89 -16.46
N GLN A 266 -14.59 12.75 -15.52
CA GLN A 266 -14.53 12.39 -14.09
C GLN A 266 -15.94 12.17 -13.50
N THR A 267 -16.94 12.98 -13.86
CA THR A 267 -18.35 12.76 -13.45
C THR A 267 -18.85 11.39 -13.91
N ARG A 268 -18.71 11.08 -15.22
CA ARG A 268 -19.13 9.79 -15.77
C ARG A 268 -18.39 8.61 -15.17
N LEU A 269 -17.12 8.79 -14.78
CA LEU A 269 -16.32 7.76 -14.12
C LEU A 269 -16.94 7.38 -12.77
N VAL A 270 -17.26 8.38 -11.95
CA VAL A 270 -17.87 8.18 -10.62
C VAL A 270 -19.26 7.56 -10.78
N GLU A 271 -20.10 8.11 -11.65
CA GLU A 271 -21.44 7.56 -11.94
C GLU A 271 -21.37 6.10 -12.40
N ARG A 272 -20.39 5.76 -13.25
CA ARG A 272 -20.22 4.38 -13.74
C ARG A 272 -19.81 3.43 -12.61
N ALA A 273 -18.91 3.85 -11.73
CA ALA A 273 -18.48 3.03 -10.60
C ALA A 273 -19.64 2.80 -9.61
N LEU A 274 -20.46 3.82 -9.35
CA LEU A 274 -21.68 3.70 -8.55
C LEU A 274 -22.72 2.78 -9.18
N ALA A 275 -22.96 2.94 -10.49
CA ALA A 275 -23.88 2.09 -11.23
C ALA A 275 -23.44 0.62 -11.22
N GLU A 276 -22.13 0.35 -11.33
CA GLU A 276 -21.60 -1.01 -11.21
C GLU A 276 -21.75 -1.57 -9.78
N ALA A 277 -21.66 -0.72 -8.77
CA ALA A 277 -21.90 -1.08 -7.38
C ALA A 277 -23.38 -1.27 -7.03
N GLY A 278 -24.31 -0.83 -7.90
CA GLY A 278 -25.73 -0.77 -7.58
C GLY A 278 -26.07 0.28 -6.52
N LEU A 279 -25.25 1.32 -6.40
CA LEU A 279 -25.36 2.38 -5.39
C LEU A 279 -25.72 3.73 -6.02
N GLY A 280 -26.28 4.62 -5.22
CA GLY A 280 -26.55 6.01 -5.58
C GLY A 280 -25.64 7.01 -4.86
N PRO A 281 -25.70 8.29 -5.24
CA PRO A 281 -24.95 9.39 -4.60
C PRO A 281 -25.10 9.47 -3.07
N ALA A 282 -26.29 9.16 -2.55
CA ALA A 282 -26.59 9.22 -1.13
C ALA A 282 -25.86 8.15 -0.29
N ASP A 283 -25.41 7.07 -0.94
CA ASP A 283 -24.73 5.95 -0.30
C ASP A 283 -23.24 6.23 -0.03
N ILE A 284 -22.68 7.31 -0.60
CA ILE A 284 -21.30 7.72 -0.36
C ILE A 284 -21.24 8.68 0.83
N GLY A 285 -20.40 8.36 1.81
CA GLY A 285 -20.14 9.21 2.98
C GLY A 285 -18.76 9.89 2.95
N HIS A 286 -17.82 9.33 2.21
CA HIS A 286 -16.45 9.83 2.11
C HIS A 286 -15.89 9.63 0.70
N VAL A 287 -15.10 10.57 0.21
CA VAL A 287 -14.28 10.41 -0.99
C VAL A 287 -12.84 10.72 -0.64
N GLU A 288 -11.98 9.73 -0.81
CA GLU A 288 -10.54 9.95 -0.95
C GLU A 288 -10.27 10.39 -2.38
N ALA A 289 -10.13 11.69 -2.55
CA ALA A 289 -9.97 12.35 -3.84
C ALA A 289 -8.56 12.13 -4.41
N HIS A 290 -8.41 12.40 -5.71
CA HIS A 290 -7.11 12.56 -6.31
C HIS A 290 -6.38 13.77 -5.69
N GLY A 291 -7.05 14.90 -5.46
CA GLY A 291 -6.66 16.01 -4.59
C GLY A 291 -5.17 16.35 -4.64
N THR A 292 -4.73 16.93 -5.76
CA THR A 292 -3.30 17.20 -6.01
C THR A 292 -2.81 18.52 -5.45
N GLY A 293 -3.71 19.42 -5.03
CA GLY A 293 -3.30 20.76 -4.60
C GLY A 293 -2.92 21.65 -5.77
N THR A 294 -3.43 21.37 -6.97
CA THR A 294 -3.16 22.18 -8.16
C THR A 294 -4.25 23.24 -8.36
N PRO A 295 -3.91 24.47 -8.80
CA PRO A 295 -4.90 25.55 -9.00
C PRO A 295 -6.02 25.24 -10.00
N LEU A 296 -5.78 24.29 -10.90
CA LEU A 296 -6.70 23.89 -11.97
C LEU A 296 -7.37 22.53 -11.69
N GLY A 297 -6.60 21.55 -11.19
CA GLY A 297 -7.10 20.19 -10.99
C GLY A 297 -8.13 20.10 -9.86
N ASP A 298 -7.87 20.77 -8.73
CA ASP A 298 -8.77 20.67 -7.57
C ASP A 298 -10.18 21.24 -7.87
N PRO A 299 -10.34 22.41 -8.54
CA PRO A 299 -11.66 22.86 -8.97
C PRO A 299 -12.38 21.89 -9.91
N ILE A 300 -11.67 21.32 -10.89
CA ILE A 300 -12.26 20.37 -11.85
C ILE A 300 -12.73 19.09 -11.15
N GLU A 301 -11.93 18.57 -10.23
CA GLU A 301 -12.30 17.38 -9.47
C GLU A 301 -13.50 17.63 -8.56
N VAL A 302 -13.53 18.75 -7.82
CA VAL A 302 -14.65 19.05 -6.94
C VAL A 302 -15.93 19.33 -7.73
N GLU A 303 -15.84 20.00 -8.88
CA GLU A 303 -16.98 20.18 -9.79
C GLU A 303 -17.52 18.82 -10.26
N ALA A 304 -16.63 17.91 -10.66
CA ALA A 304 -17.02 16.58 -11.11
C ALA A 304 -17.68 15.75 -10.00
N LEU A 305 -17.13 15.81 -8.79
CA LEU A 305 -17.70 15.16 -7.60
C LEU A 305 -19.04 15.80 -7.19
N ALA A 306 -19.18 17.12 -7.28
CA ALA A 306 -20.43 17.81 -6.99
C ALA A 306 -21.51 17.43 -8.02
N ALA A 307 -21.14 17.27 -9.29
CA ALA A 307 -22.07 16.79 -10.31
C ALA A 307 -22.51 15.32 -10.08
N ALA A 308 -21.58 14.44 -9.68
CA ALA A 308 -21.86 13.01 -9.50
C ALA A 308 -22.49 12.66 -8.14
N LEU A 309 -22.10 13.37 -7.07
CA LEU A 309 -22.44 13.04 -5.68
C LEU A 309 -23.25 14.14 -4.98
N GLY A 310 -23.29 15.35 -5.56
CA GLY A 310 -23.89 16.50 -4.93
C GLY A 310 -25.38 16.31 -4.69
N ARG A 311 -25.85 16.85 -3.57
CA ARG A 311 -27.25 16.75 -3.14
C ARG A 311 -27.90 18.11 -3.32
N PRO A 312 -28.95 18.24 -4.14
CA PRO A 312 -29.64 19.52 -4.32
C PRO A 312 -29.99 20.16 -2.97
N GLY A 313 -29.54 21.41 -2.78
CA GLY A 313 -29.77 22.19 -1.56
C GLY A 313 -28.94 21.76 -0.35
N GLY A 314 -27.93 20.90 -0.51
CA GLY A 314 -27.09 20.41 0.58
C GLY A 314 -27.83 19.57 1.62
N THR A 315 -28.92 18.91 1.21
CA THR A 315 -29.78 18.16 2.13
C THR A 315 -29.13 16.84 2.59
N GLY A 316 -29.29 16.51 3.87
CA GLY A 316 -28.74 15.29 4.47
C GLY A 316 -27.31 15.42 5.03
N ALA A 317 -26.70 14.30 5.41
CA ALA A 317 -25.34 14.27 5.96
C ALA A 317 -24.28 14.56 4.87
N PRO A 318 -23.19 15.27 5.19
CA PRO A 318 -22.20 15.66 4.19
C PRO A 318 -21.40 14.47 3.65
N VAL A 319 -20.87 14.61 2.43
CA VAL A 319 -19.80 13.74 1.90
C VAL A 319 -18.46 14.39 2.22
N LEU A 320 -17.62 13.69 2.98
CA LEU A 320 -16.33 14.20 3.42
C LEU A 320 -15.26 13.98 2.34
N LEU A 321 -14.57 15.04 1.91
CA LEU A 321 -13.49 15.00 0.92
C LEU A 321 -12.13 14.95 1.60
N GLY A 322 -11.33 13.93 1.31
CA GLY A 322 -9.95 13.81 1.82
C GLY A 322 -8.93 13.65 0.69
N SER A 323 -7.65 13.83 1.01
CA SER A 323 -6.54 13.40 0.15
C SER A 323 -5.31 13.11 1.01
N ALA A 324 -4.78 11.88 0.92
CA ALA A 324 -3.55 11.45 1.58
C ALA A 324 -2.32 12.20 1.08
N LYS A 325 -2.41 12.89 -0.07
CA LYS A 325 -1.30 13.68 -0.62
C LYS A 325 -0.95 14.87 0.27
N ALA A 326 -1.89 15.36 1.07
CA ALA A 326 -1.63 16.38 2.08
C ALA A 326 -0.70 15.89 3.20
N ASN A 327 -0.70 14.59 3.49
CA ASN A 327 0.20 13.99 4.49
C ASN A 327 1.52 13.52 3.86
N LEU A 328 1.44 12.82 2.73
CA LEU A 328 2.56 12.07 2.20
C LEU A 328 3.31 12.78 1.06
N GLY A 329 2.72 13.82 0.47
CA GLY A 329 3.03 14.22 -0.91
C GLY A 329 2.41 13.26 -1.93
N HIS A 330 2.67 13.50 -3.22
CA HIS A 330 2.16 12.69 -4.32
C HIS A 330 3.08 11.49 -4.61
N THR A 331 2.66 10.30 -4.18
CA THR A 331 3.37 9.03 -4.38
C THR A 331 3.22 8.42 -5.79
N GLU A 332 2.89 9.27 -6.78
CA GLU A 332 2.79 8.94 -8.21
C GLU A 332 2.04 7.61 -8.48
N SER A 333 2.71 6.60 -9.04
CA SER A 333 2.14 5.28 -9.34
C SER A 333 1.57 4.55 -8.13
N ALA A 334 2.05 4.81 -6.91
CA ALA A 334 1.54 4.24 -5.66
C ALA A 334 0.40 5.07 -5.02
N ALA A 335 0.04 6.23 -5.57
CA ALA A 335 -0.93 7.14 -4.94
C ALA A 335 -2.34 6.54 -4.82
N GLY A 336 -2.79 5.82 -5.85
CA GLY A 336 -4.11 5.21 -5.87
C GLY A 336 -4.31 4.17 -4.76
N VAL A 337 -3.34 3.26 -4.59
CA VAL A 337 -3.42 2.21 -3.56
C VAL A 337 -3.24 2.74 -2.14
N LEU A 338 -2.39 3.76 -1.92
CA LEU A 338 -2.28 4.37 -0.59
C LEU A 338 -3.56 5.12 -0.21
N GLY A 339 -4.20 5.82 -1.17
CA GLY A 339 -5.55 6.37 -0.97
C GLY A 339 -6.60 5.29 -0.70
N LEU A 340 -6.54 4.16 -1.41
CA LEU A 340 -7.41 3.00 -1.17
C LEU A 340 -7.27 2.48 0.28
N ILE A 341 -6.04 2.30 0.75
CA ILE A 341 -5.76 1.84 2.12
C ILE A 341 -6.28 2.85 3.15
N LYS A 342 -6.09 4.16 2.93
CA LYS A 342 -6.66 5.20 3.79
C LYS A 342 -8.19 5.11 3.87
N ALA A 343 -8.87 4.93 2.73
CA ALA A 343 -10.32 4.79 2.70
C ALA A 343 -10.80 3.52 3.44
N MET A 344 -10.08 2.40 3.29
CA MET A 344 -10.34 1.17 4.04
C MET A 344 -10.18 1.36 5.56
N LEU A 345 -9.10 2.06 5.99
CA LEU A 345 -8.89 2.38 7.40
C LEU A 345 -9.99 3.32 7.92
N SER A 346 -10.41 4.31 7.13
CA SER A 346 -11.51 5.21 7.50
C SER A 346 -12.84 4.47 7.70
N LEU A 347 -13.12 3.45 6.86
CA LEU A 347 -14.26 2.55 7.04
C LEU A 347 -14.11 1.69 8.31
N ARG A 348 -12.93 1.08 8.53
CA ARG A 348 -12.61 0.24 9.69
C ARG A 348 -12.78 0.99 11.01
N HIS A 349 -12.24 2.21 11.09
CA HIS A 349 -12.30 3.05 12.29
C HIS A 349 -13.58 3.87 12.38
N ARG A 350 -14.43 3.85 11.34
CA ARG A 350 -15.64 4.68 11.25
C ARG A 350 -15.33 6.15 11.55
N ALA A 351 -14.26 6.67 10.96
CA ALA A 351 -13.79 8.03 11.14
C ALA A 351 -13.06 8.52 9.89
N VAL A 352 -13.09 9.83 9.62
CA VAL A 352 -12.38 10.45 8.50
C VAL A 352 -11.29 11.38 9.03
N PRO A 353 -10.00 11.14 8.71
CA PRO A 353 -8.90 12.00 9.13
C PRO A 353 -8.99 13.43 8.55
N PRO A 354 -8.34 14.42 9.19
CA PRO A 354 -8.27 15.77 8.66
C PRO A 354 -7.49 15.81 7.34
N VAL A 355 -7.67 16.90 6.58
CA VAL A 355 -6.79 17.27 5.46
C VAL A 355 -5.77 18.31 5.92
N PRO A 356 -4.49 17.93 6.15
CA PRO A 356 -3.45 18.88 6.52
C PRO A 356 -3.33 20.05 5.53
N HIS A 357 -2.90 21.19 6.05
CA HIS A 357 -2.69 22.44 5.29
C HIS A 357 -3.95 23.08 4.67
N PHE A 358 -5.14 22.49 4.82
CA PHE A 358 -6.39 23.12 4.43
C PHE A 358 -6.83 24.14 5.50
N THR A 359 -6.93 25.40 5.11
CA THR A 359 -7.37 26.52 5.97
C THR A 359 -8.49 27.34 5.35
N THR A 360 -8.39 27.61 4.04
CA THR A 360 -9.34 28.46 3.33
C THR A 360 -9.62 27.80 1.99
N LEU A 361 -10.91 27.59 1.68
CA LEU A 361 -11.31 26.99 0.41
C LEU A 361 -10.79 27.81 -0.78
N ASN A 362 -10.29 27.13 -1.80
CA ASN A 362 -9.92 27.75 -3.07
C ASN A 362 -11.12 28.52 -3.66
N PRO A 363 -10.99 29.82 -3.97
CA PRO A 363 -12.10 30.64 -4.44
C PRO A 363 -12.68 30.22 -5.80
N ARG A 364 -12.01 29.30 -6.52
CA ARG A 364 -12.53 28.66 -7.74
C ARG A 364 -13.41 27.45 -7.46
N ILE A 365 -13.53 27.03 -6.21
CA ILE A 365 -14.35 25.91 -5.76
C ILE A 365 -15.59 26.47 -5.07
N ASP A 366 -16.77 26.07 -5.55
CA ASP A 366 -18.03 26.37 -4.89
C ASP A 366 -18.62 25.09 -4.26
N LEU A 367 -18.57 25.02 -2.93
CA LEU A 367 -19.19 23.92 -2.17
C LEU A 367 -20.65 24.24 -1.77
N SER A 368 -21.15 25.45 -2.04
CA SER A 368 -22.47 25.87 -1.59
C SER A 368 -23.57 25.00 -2.19
N GLY A 369 -24.45 24.47 -1.33
CA GLY A 369 -25.54 23.61 -1.76
C GLY A 369 -25.15 22.25 -2.34
N THR A 370 -23.86 21.86 -2.32
CA THR A 370 -23.39 20.56 -2.86
C THR A 370 -23.51 19.42 -1.85
N GLY A 371 -23.41 19.72 -0.55
CA GLY A 371 -23.29 18.71 0.51
C GLY A 371 -21.88 18.09 0.63
N LEU A 372 -20.90 18.58 -0.14
CA LEU A 372 -19.49 18.20 -0.01
C LEU A 372 -18.79 19.06 1.04
N ARG A 373 -17.86 18.49 1.80
CA ARG A 373 -17.07 19.24 2.80
C ARG A 373 -15.68 18.64 3.01
N VAL A 374 -14.69 19.49 3.26
CA VAL A 374 -13.34 19.09 3.65
C VAL A 374 -13.22 19.06 5.18
N PRO A 375 -12.79 17.94 5.80
CA PRO A 375 -12.59 17.85 7.25
C PRO A 375 -11.28 18.53 7.66
N THR A 376 -11.34 19.34 8.72
CA THR A 376 -10.18 20.04 9.32
C THR A 376 -9.68 19.38 10.60
N GLU A 377 -10.44 18.45 11.15
CA GLU A 377 -10.10 17.66 12.34
C GLU A 377 -10.49 16.19 12.11
N LEU A 378 -10.12 15.29 13.04
CA LEU A 378 -10.58 13.91 12.99
C LEU A 378 -12.08 13.88 13.31
N GLU A 379 -12.87 13.41 12.37
CA GLU A 379 -14.33 13.39 12.52
C GLU A 379 -14.86 11.96 12.52
N PRO A 380 -15.81 11.61 13.40
CA PRO A 380 -16.56 10.37 13.28
C PRO A 380 -17.25 10.28 11.93
N TRP A 381 -17.40 9.08 11.39
CA TRP A 381 -18.15 8.85 10.16
C TRP A 381 -19.58 9.41 10.36
N PRO A 382 -20.02 10.42 9.58
CA PRO A 382 -21.19 11.20 9.96
C PRO A 382 -22.45 10.33 10.10
N ALA A 383 -23.24 10.58 11.15
CA ALA A 383 -24.51 9.89 11.36
C ALA A 383 -25.47 10.21 10.19
N GLY A 384 -26.06 9.17 9.60
CA GLY A 384 -26.92 9.31 8.42
C GLY A 384 -26.16 9.60 7.11
N ALA A 385 -24.83 9.61 7.11
CA ALA A 385 -24.07 9.55 5.86
C ALA A 385 -24.09 8.13 5.29
N GLY A 386 -23.84 8.06 4.00
CA GLY A 386 -23.70 6.80 3.29
C GLY A 386 -22.60 5.91 3.87
N ALA A 387 -22.76 4.59 3.77
CA ALA A 387 -21.86 3.61 4.38
C ALA A 387 -20.61 3.31 3.54
N TYR A 388 -20.47 3.95 2.38
CA TYR A 388 -19.43 3.64 1.39
C TYR A 388 -18.46 4.80 1.20
N ALA A 389 -17.23 4.45 0.81
CA ALA A 389 -16.18 5.38 0.43
C ALA A 389 -15.90 5.31 -1.08
N GLY A 390 -15.70 6.45 -1.73
CA GLY A 390 -15.13 6.54 -3.07
C GLY A 390 -13.62 6.81 -3.00
N VAL A 391 -12.86 6.31 -3.98
CA VAL A 391 -11.42 6.58 -4.14
C VAL A 391 -11.15 6.95 -5.58
N SER A 392 -10.60 8.14 -5.82
CA SER A 392 -10.28 8.66 -7.15
C SER A 392 -8.77 8.71 -7.39
N SER A 393 -8.34 8.34 -8.60
CA SER A 393 -6.99 8.65 -9.07
C SER A 393 -6.96 8.95 -10.56
N PHE A 394 -6.38 10.09 -10.94
CA PHE A 394 -6.36 10.62 -12.30
C PHE A 394 -4.93 10.70 -12.82
N GLY A 395 -4.66 10.00 -13.91
CA GLY A 395 -3.34 10.00 -14.55
C GLY A 395 -3.14 11.24 -15.40
N MET A 396 -1.95 11.82 -15.39
CA MET A 396 -1.61 12.99 -16.22
C MET A 396 -1.74 12.71 -17.75
N SER A 397 -1.69 11.45 -18.15
CA SER A 397 -1.98 11.03 -19.54
C SER A 397 -3.47 11.06 -19.90
N GLY A 398 -4.36 11.31 -18.93
CA GLY A 398 -5.81 11.36 -19.08
C GLY A 398 -6.54 10.10 -18.66
N THR A 399 -5.85 9.01 -18.27
CA THR A 399 -6.50 7.78 -17.79
C THR A 399 -6.92 7.92 -16.33
N ASN A 400 -8.21 7.78 -16.07
CA ASN A 400 -8.81 7.96 -14.74
C ASN A 400 -9.31 6.63 -14.18
N ALA A 401 -9.25 6.48 -12.85
CA ALA A 401 -9.81 5.35 -12.13
C ALA A 401 -10.62 5.81 -10.91
N HIS A 402 -11.72 5.12 -10.63
CA HIS A 402 -12.52 5.31 -9.42
C HIS A 402 -12.94 3.95 -8.84
N VAL A 403 -12.88 3.81 -7.51
CA VAL A 403 -13.25 2.59 -6.78
C VAL A 403 -14.23 2.94 -5.66
N VAL A 404 -15.25 2.11 -5.47
CA VAL A 404 -16.24 2.22 -4.39
C VAL A 404 -16.05 1.08 -3.38
N LEU A 405 -15.82 1.45 -2.12
CA LEU A 405 -15.54 0.56 -1.01
C LEU A 405 -16.68 0.57 0.03
N GLY A 406 -16.97 -0.60 0.58
CA GLY A 406 -17.84 -0.78 1.75
C GLY A 406 -17.10 -1.49 2.88
N ALA A 407 -17.56 -1.28 4.11
CA ALA A 407 -17.11 -2.08 5.24
C ALA A 407 -17.54 -3.56 5.05
N PRO A 408 -16.74 -4.53 5.51
CA PRO A 408 -17.19 -5.91 5.55
C PRO A 408 -18.38 -6.05 6.52
N GLU A 409 -19.14 -7.13 6.38
CA GLU A 409 -20.06 -7.51 7.47
C GLU A 409 -19.25 -7.75 8.76
N PRO A 410 -19.77 -7.35 9.94
CA PRO A 410 -19.07 -7.58 11.19
C PRO A 410 -18.75 -9.06 11.36
N ASP A 411 -17.48 -9.39 11.61
CA ASP A 411 -17.12 -10.73 12.02
C ASP A 411 -17.94 -11.12 13.26
N PRO A 412 -18.43 -12.37 13.36
CA PRO A 412 -19.00 -12.84 14.60
C PRO A 412 -17.96 -12.65 15.71
N ALA A 413 -18.42 -12.14 16.86
CA ALA A 413 -17.56 -11.90 18.01
C ALA A 413 -16.72 -13.15 18.31
N PRO A 414 -15.45 -13.01 18.75
CA PRO A 414 -14.68 -14.14 19.21
C PRO A 414 -15.51 -14.99 20.19
N GLY A 415 -15.65 -16.28 19.89
CA GLY A 415 -16.28 -17.23 20.80
C GLY A 415 -15.46 -17.41 22.08
N ALA A 416 -15.88 -18.33 22.94
CA ALA A 416 -15.10 -18.71 24.11
C ALA A 416 -13.67 -19.12 23.73
N ALA A 417 -12.71 -18.87 24.62
CA ALA A 417 -11.31 -19.22 24.40
C ALA A 417 -11.18 -20.72 24.03
N VAL A 418 -10.58 -20.99 22.87
CA VAL A 418 -10.34 -22.35 22.39
C VAL A 418 -9.01 -22.82 22.97
N PRO A 419 -8.95 -23.99 23.63
CA PRO A 419 -7.69 -24.55 24.11
C PRO A 419 -6.70 -24.76 22.96
N VAL A 420 -5.47 -24.29 23.15
CA VAL A 420 -4.36 -24.40 22.18
C VAL A 420 -3.22 -25.15 22.86
N ALA A 421 -2.61 -26.12 22.19
CA ALA A 421 -1.45 -26.84 22.75
C ALA A 421 -0.12 -26.11 22.50
N GLY A 422 -0.08 -25.22 21.50
CA GLY A 422 1.11 -24.49 21.09
C GLY A 422 1.00 -23.97 19.65
N PHE A 423 2.13 -23.53 19.11
CA PHE A 423 2.27 -23.06 17.73
C PHE A 423 3.70 -23.25 17.23
N GLU A 424 3.92 -23.05 15.93
CA GLU A 424 5.26 -23.03 15.33
C GLU A 424 5.61 -21.64 14.81
N VAL A 425 6.90 -21.29 14.93
CA VAL A 425 7.47 -20.07 14.36
C VAL A 425 8.63 -20.47 13.47
N SER A 426 8.71 -19.84 12.29
CA SER A 426 9.82 -20.07 11.37
C SER A 426 10.40 -18.78 10.82
N ALA A 427 11.69 -18.79 10.55
CA ALA A 427 12.39 -17.76 9.80
C ALA A 427 13.46 -18.37 8.89
N ARG A 428 14.01 -17.58 7.97
CA ARG A 428 15.06 -18.06 7.06
C ARG A 428 16.33 -18.45 7.82
N THR A 429 16.71 -17.66 8.83
CA THR A 429 17.94 -17.86 9.61
C THR A 429 17.64 -17.90 11.10
N PRO A 430 18.54 -18.49 11.92
CA PRO A 430 18.42 -18.42 13.38
C PRO A 430 18.40 -16.99 13.94
N ALA A 431 19.10 -16.04 13.30
CA ALA A 431 19.13 -14.64 13.74
C ALA A 431 17.78 -13.95 13.47
N ALA A 432 17.23 -14.12 12.26
CA ALA A 432 15.89 -13.67 11.93
C ALA A 432 14.83 -14.31 12.85
N LEU A 433 14.98 -15.60 13.19
CA LEU A 433 14.07 -16.29 14.11
C LEU A 433 14.06 -15.64 15.50
N ARG A 434 15.23 -15.32 16.07
CA ARG A 434 15.30 -14.62 17.36
C ARG A 434 14.67 -13.23 17.31
N SER A 435 14.96 -12.46 16.25
CA SER A 435 14.34 -11.15 16.04
C SER A 435 12.82 -11.27 15.94
N TYR A 436 12.33 -12.27 15.20
CA TYR A 436 10.90 -12.48 15.02
C TYR A 436 10.22 -12.90 16.33
N ALA A 437 10.86 -13.79 17.10
CA ALA A 437 10.38 -14.21 18.41
C ALA A 437 10.16 -13.00 19.35
N GLY A 438 11.08 -12.03 19.35
CA GLY A 438 10.91 -10.80 20.13
C GLY A 438 9.70 -9.97 19.70
N ARG A 439 9.51 -9.79 18.38
CA ARG A 439 8.33 -9.08 17.83
C ARG A 439 7.02 -9.80 18.18
N LEU A 440 7.00 -11.12 18.07
CA LEU A 440 5.84 -11.96 18.39
C LEU A 440 5.53 -11.98 19.90
N ALA A 441 6.55 -11.99 20.76
CA ALA A 441 6.38 -11.88 22.20
C ALA A 441 5.71 -10.54 22.59
N ALA A 442 6.16 -9.42 21.99
CA ALA A 442 5.54 -8.12 22.19
C ALA A 442 4.07 -8.09 21.72
N ARG A 443 3.77 -8.74 20.58
CA ARG A 443 2.39 -8.87 20.09
C ARG A 443 1.51 -9.67 21.07
N LEU A 444 1.99 -10.80 21.57
CA LEU A 444 1.26 -11.64 22.54
C LEU A 444 0.95 -10.91 23.85
N ALA A 445 1.85 -10.05 24.31
CA ALA A 445 1.62 -9.24 25.51
C ALA A 445 0.40 -8.31 25.35
N GLY A 446 0.11 -7.86 24.13
CA GLY A 446 -0.97 -6.93 23.81
C GLY A 446 -2.31 -7.54 23.35
N ILE A 447 -2.39 -8.86 23.13
CA ILE A 447 -3.67 -9.52 22.81
C ILE A 447 -4.43 -9.97 24.06
N LYS A 448 -5.74 -10.20 23.90
CA LYS A 448 -6.58 -10.86 24.91
C LYS A 448 -6.44 -12.39 24.82
N ASP A 449 -6.86 -13.09 25.87
CA ASP A 449 -6.77 -14.57 25.93
C ASP A 449 -7.58 -15.25 24.83
N GLU A 450 -8.73 -14.68 24.45
CA GLU A 450 -9.61 -15.22 23.41
C GLU A 450 -8.99 -15.14 22.00
N GLU A 451 -7.98 -14.29 21.82
CA GLU A 451 -7.27 -14.12 20.54
C GLU A 451 -6.09 -15.09 20.38
N TYR A 452 -5.70 -15.82 21.44
CA TYR A 452 -4.52 -16.66 21.44
C TYR A 452 -4.57 -17.78 20.39
N ALA A 453 -5.75 -18.39 20.18
CA ALA A 453 -5.93 -19.42 19.15
C ALA A 453 -5.75 -18.87 17.73
N ALA A 454 -6.22 -17.65 17.48
CA ALA A 454 -6.06 -16.99 16.19
C ALA A 454 -4.60 -16.57 15.95
N PHE A 455 -3.91 -16.12 17.00
CA PHE A 455 -2.46 -15.89 16.95
C PHE A 455 -1.71 -17.18 16.59
N ALA A 456 -1.98 -18.28 17.31
CA ALA A 456 -1.34 -19.57 17.10
C ALA A 456 -1.60 -20.11 15.68
N TYR A 457 -2.83 -19.99 15.19
CA TYR A 457 -3.18 -20.34 13.82
C TYR A 457 -2.39 -19.49 12.82
N THR A 458 -2.41 -18.16 12.99
CA THR A 458 -1.82 -17.23 12.01
C THR A 458 -0.32 -17.44 11.89
N VAL A 459 0.40 -17.62 13.00
CA VAL A 459 1.85 -17.81 12.96
C VAL A 459 2.24 -19.17 12.38
N THR A 460 1.45 -20.23 12.64
CA THR A 460 1.75 -21.60 12.20
C THR A 460 1.32 -21.86 10.74
N HIS A 461 0.12 -21.43 10.37
CA HIS A 461 -0.55 -21.79 9.12
C HIS A 461 -0.81 -20.59 8.20
N GLY A 462 -0.77 -19.37 8.73
CA GLY A 462 -0.93 -18.14 7.96
C GLY A 462 0.37 -17.62 7.34
N ARG A 463 1.52 -18.19 7.70
CA ARG A 463 2.85 -17.78 7.22
C ARG A 463 3.49 -18.87 6.38
N THR A 464 4.38 -18.48 5.47
CA THR A 464 5.20 -19.45 4.73
C THR A 464 6.20 -20.11 5.68
N PRO A 465 6.22 -21.46 5.79
CA PRO A 465 7.23 -22.16 6.58
C PRO A 465 8.64 -21.94 6.01
N LEU A 466 9.59 -21.58 6.87
CA LEU A 466 10.99 -21.31 6.53
C LEU A 466 11.94 -22.26 7.30
N ALA A 467 13.23 -22.21 6.99
CA ALA A 467 14.19 -23.24 7.40
C ALA A 467 14.47 -23.33 8.91
N ALA A 468 14.65 -22.20 9.60
CA ALA A 468 14.89 -22.16 11.04
C ALA A 468 13.55 -22.17 11.78
N ARG A 469 13.23 -23.28 12.46
CA ARG A 469 11.89 -23.53 13.02
C ARG A 469 11.94 -23.91 14.49
N ILE A 470 11.01 -23.36 15.25
CA ILE A 470 10.76 -23.76 16.63
C ILE A 470 9.28 -24.04 16.84
N ARG A 471 9.00 -24.95 17.74
CA ARG A 471 7.69 -25.21 18.32
C ARG A 471 7.65 -24.63 19.73
N VAL A 472 6.61 -23.87 20.03
CA VAL A 472 6.33 -23.33 21.36
C VAL A 472 5.15 -24.10 21.95
N GLU A 473 5.40 -24.94 22.94
CA GLU A 473 4.41 -25.75 23.66
C GLU A 473 3.89 -24.97 24.87
N ALA A 474 2.91 -24.10 24.63
CA ALA A 474 2.32 -23.25 25.66
C ALA A 474 0.81 -23.16 25.49
N SER A 475 0.07 -23.44 26.56
CA SER A 475 -1.39 -23.45 26.56
C SER A 475 -2.05 -22.09 26.78
N ASP A 476 -1.26 -21.08 27.13
CA ASP A 476 -1.71 -19.71 27.37
C ASP A 476 -0.72 -18.69 26.81
N ARG A 477 -1.24 -17.50 26.49
CA ARG A 477 -0.45 -16.43 25.86
C ARG A 477 0.69 -15.91 26.73
N HIS A 478 0.56 -15.97 28.06
CA HIS A 478 1.57 -15.42 28.97
C HIS A 478 2.83 -16.29 28.98
N ARG A 479 2.67 -17.61 29.07
CA ARG A 479 3.78 -18.57 28.95
C ARG A 479 4.40 -18.54 27.56
N ALA A 480 3.58 -18.43 26.51
CA ALA A 480 4.07 -18.28 25.15
C ALA A 480 4.92 -17.02 24.95
N ALA A 481 4.46 -15.88 25.48
CA ALA A 481 5.18 -14.61 25.39
C ALA A 481 6.53 -14.68 26.12
N ALA A 482 6.56 -15.26 27.32
CA ALA A 482 7.78 -15.45 28.09
C ALA A 482 8.78 -16.37 27.36
N ALA A 483 8.30 -17.48 26.78
CA ALA A 483 9.13 -18.40 26.02
C ALA A 483 9.74 -17.74 24.77
N LEU A 484 8.93 -16.98 24.01
CA LEU A 484 9.43 -16.26 22.84
C LEU A 484 10.40 -15.11 23.21
N ALA A 485 10.18 -14.43 24.33
CA ALA A 485 11.13 -13.44 24.85
C ALA A 485 12.48 -14.08 25.21
N ALA A 486 12.48 -15.24 25.86
CA ALA A 486 13.69 -16.00 26.15
C ALA A 486 14.42 -16.43 24.86
N VAL A 487 13.68 -16.88 23.83
CA VAL A 487 14.27 -17.19 22.51
C VAL A 487 14.91 -15.96 21.88
N ALA A 488 14.28 -14.79 22.00
CA ALA A 488 14.83 -13.53 21.49
C ALA A 488 16.19 -13.19 22.12
N GLU A 489 16.37 -13.53 23.39
CA GLU A 489 17.62 -13.40 24.15
C GLU A 489 18.64 -14.53 23.87
N GLY A 490 18.29 -15.50 23.03
CA GLY A 490 19.14 -16.65 22.69
C GLY A 490 19.12 -17.78 23.71
N LEU A 491 18.11 -17.82 24.58
CA LEU A 491 17.90 -18.88 25.55
C LEU A 491 17.01 -20.00 24.97
N ALA A 492 17.11 -21.20 25.54
CA ALA A 492 16.32 -22.37 25.18
C ALA A 492 15.35 -22.75 26.33
N PRO A 493 14.17 -22.11 26.43
CA PRO A 493 13.21 -22.40 27.49
C PRO A 493 12.60 -23.82 27.32
N PRO A 494 12.13 -24.45 28.42
CA PRO A 494 11.62 -25.82 28.38
C PRO A 494 10.37 -26.01 27.52
N GLU A 495 9.61 -24.94 27.26
CA GLU A 495 8.45 -24.91 26.35
C GLU A 495 8.85 -24.94 24.87
N VAL A 496 10.12 -24.76 24.52
CA VAL A 496 10.57 -24.63 23.12
C VAL A 496 11.32 -25.87 22.65
N ARG A 497 11.01 -26.32 21.44
CA ARG A 497 11.69 -27.41 20.74
C ARG A 497 12.06 -26.97 19.33
N GLU A 498 13.25 -27.34 18.86
CA GLU A 498 13.59 -27.19 17.44
C GLU A 498 12.77 -28.16 16.60
N VAL A 499 12.39 -27.71 15.39
CA VAL A 499 11.65 -28.50 14.41
C VAL A 499 12.51 -28.65 13.17
N ALA A 500 12.58 -29.86 12.61
CA ALA A 500 13.30 -30.10 11.36
C ALA A 500 12.71 -29.24 10.22
N ALA A 501 13.58 -28.71 9.35
CA ALA A 501 13.18 -27.78 8.30
C ALA A 501 12.11 -28.35 7.34
N ASP A 502 12.19 -29.65 7.04
CA ASP A 502 11.33 -30.41 6.13
C ASP A 502 10.09 -31.01 6.81
N ALA A 503 9.93 -30.85 8.12
CA ALA A 503 8.76 -31.36 8.82
C ALA A 503 7.48 -30.62 8.39
N ALA A 504 6.37 -31.36 8.23
CA ALA A 504 5.07 -30.72 8.07
C ALA A 504 4.74 -29.84 9.30
N PRO A 505 4.09 -28.66 9.12
CA PRO A 505 3.64 -27.85 10.25
C PRO A 505 2.79 -28.68 11.21
N GLY A 506 3.08 -28.58 12.51
CA GLY A 506 2.25 -29.15 13.57
C GLY A 506 0.91 -28.41 13.76
N PHE A 507 0.12 -28.87 14.72
CA PHE A 507 -1.12 -28.21 15.17
C PHE A 507 -2.21 -28.04 14.09
N ALA A 508 -2.39 -29.04 13.22
CA ALA A 508 -3.35 -29.00 12.10
C ALA A 508 -4.81 -28.71 12.51
N ASP A 509 -5.19 -28.98 13.77
CA ASP A 509 -6.55 -28.77 14.28
C ASP A 509 -6.83 -27.32 14.73
N LEU A 510 -5.88 -26.39 14.57
CA LEU A 510 -6.09 -24.99 14.93
C LEU A 510 -7.19 -24.36 14.07
N PRO A 511 -8.21 -23.71 14.69
CA PRO A 511 -9.30 -23.10 13.93
C PRO A 511 -8.75 -21.94 13.09
N ARG A 512 -9.09 -21.94 11.80
CA ARG A 512 -8.66 -20.90 10.87
C ARG A 512 -9.24 -19.55 11.26
N ARG A 513 -8.38 -18.68 11.76
CA ARG A 513 -8.67 -17.26 12.02
C ARG A 513 -7.39 -16.45 11.91
N VAL A 514 -7.34 -15.55 10.92
CA VAL A 514 -6.18 -14.70 10.66
C VAL A 514 -6.26 -13.42 11.48
N VAL A 515 -5.17 -13.06 12.17
CA VAL A 515 -5.05 -11.80 12.94
C VAL A 515 -3.79 -11.03 12.55
N ASP A 516 -3.76 -9.74 12.88
CA ASP A 516 -2.56 -8.91 12.69
C ASP A 516 -1.38 -9.48 13.49
N LEU A 517 -0.30 -9.83 12.78
CA LEU A 517 1.01 -10.14 13.36
C LEU A 517 2.07 -9.20 12.79
N PRO A 518 3.16 -8.95 13.54
CA PRO A 518 4.28 -8.14 13.06
C PRO A 518 4.86 -8.64 11.73
N ALA A 519 5.37 -7.71 10.93
CA ALA A 519 6.09 -8.02 9.69
C ALA A 519 7.34 -8.87 9.96
N TYR A 520 7.71 -9.65 8.95
CA TYR A 520 8.92 -10.48 8.98
C TYR A 520 10.18 -9.62 9.20
N PRO A 521 11.15 -10.07 10.03
CA PRO A 521 12.38 -9.31 10.27
C PRO A 521 13.39 -9.53 9.14
N TRP A 522 13.27 -8.72 8.08
CA TRP A 522 14.20 -8.71 6.95
C TRP A 522 15.65 -8.50 7.41
N GLU A 523 16.57 -9.33 6.92
CA GLU A 523 18.02 -9.19 7.16
C GLU A 523 18.64 -8.38 6.01
N ARG A 524 18.22 -7.12 5.91
CA ARG A 524 18.54 -6.28 4.75
C ARG A 524 20.03 -5.99 4.65
N ARG A 525 20.51 -5.93 3.40
CA ARG A 525 21.86 -5.48 3.04
C ARG A 525 21.76 -4.39 2.01
N ARG A 526 22.71 -3.46 2.05
CA ARG A 526 22.78 -2.36 1.09
C ARG A 526 23.24 -2.87 -0.29
N TYR A 527 22.47 -2.51 -1.32
CA TYR A 527 22.76 -2.71 -2.73
C TYR A 527 22.76 -1.37 -3.47
N ALA A 528 23.95 -0.82 -3.70
CA ALA A 528 24.15 0.40 -4.48
C ALA A 528 24.64 0.06 -5.90
N PRO A 529 24.30 0.88 -6.92
CA PRO A 529 24.74 0.64 -8.29
C PRO A 529 26.26 0.83 -8.43
N PHE A 530 26.83 1.74 -7.64
CA PHE A 530 28.26 1.99 -7.54
C PHE A 530 28.65 2.01 -6.07
N ASP A 531 29.74 1.33 -5.70
CA ASP A 531 30.36 1.42 -4.38
C ASP A 531 31.87 1.65 -4.51
N ALA A 532 32.56 2.00 -3.42
CA ALA A 532 33.99 2.29 -3.44
C ALA A 532 34.85 1.11 -3.94
N GLU A 533 34.32 -0.11 -3.91
CA GLU A 533 34.98 -1.32 -4.40
C GLU A 533 34.71 -1.58 -5.90
N HIS A 534 33.65 -0.98 -6.48
CA HIS A 534 33.21 -1.20 -7.86
C HIS A 534 32.80 0.13 -8.51
N PRO A 535 33.76 0.97 -8.92
CA PRO A 535 33.47 2.21 -9.64
C PRO A 535 32.81 1.94 -11.00
N PRO A 536 32.09 2.92 -11.58
CA PRO A 536 31.61 2.80 -12.96
C PRO A 536 32.76 2.46 -13.89
N ALA A 537 32.51 1.58 -14.87
CA ALA A 537 33.47 1.32 -15.94
C ALA A 537 33.64 2.61 -16.74
N GLY A 538 34.80 3.26 -16.59
CA GLY A 538 35.11 4.54 -17.23
C GLY A 538 35.33 4.47 -18.74
#